data_AF-A0A7C1NUB7-F1
#
_entry.id   AF-A0A7C1NUB7-F1
#
_cell.length_a   1.000
_cell.length_b   1.000
_cell.length_c   1.000
_cell.angle_alpha   90.00
_cell.angle_beta   90.00
_cell.angle_gamma   90.00
#
_symmetry.space_group_name_H-M   'P 1'
#
loop_
_entity.id
_entity.type
_entity.pdbx_description
1 polymer ?
#
loop_
_entity_poly.entity_id
_entity_poly.type
_entity_poly.pdbx_seq_one_letter_code
_entity_poly.pdbx_strand_id
1 'polypeptide(L)'
;MVGLRRRHLVAQLDPAASIAVSATATLTAERHANRLILLQSNGNTAQTYTLPLATGSGNKYKFFVQTTNTSSYVITVSGSDELNGNLQGGDDSDENTSPGWLALAADNFTTFTTGTVIQGELGSWFEFTDAASGVWFVHGILVQSGNSEVTPFS
;
A
#
# COMPACT_ATOMS: atom_id res chain seq x y z
N MET A 1 -19.28 -17.11 -28.90
CA MET A 1 -18.44 -16.70 -27.74
C MET A 1 -18.79 -15.25 -27.35
N VAL A 2 -19.94 -15.04 -26.70
CA VAL A 2 -20.50 -13.71 -26.36
C VAL A 2 -21.03 -13.75 -24.93
N GLY A 3 -20.15 -13.64 -23.94
CA GLY A 3 -20.55 -13.75 -22.53
C GLY A 3 -19.51 -13.33 -21.49
N LEU A 4 -18.23 -13.29 -21.85
CA LEU A 4 -17.17 -12.82 -20.95
C LEU A 4 -16.98 -11.29 -20.94
N ARG A 5 -17.44 -10.55 -21.95
CA ARG A 5 -17.17 -9.10 -22.04
C ARG A 5 -18.04 -8.22 -21.13
N ARG A 6 -19.27 -8.64 -20.77
CA ARG A 6 -20.17 -7.81 -19.92
C ARG A 6 -19.87 -7.92 -18.43
N ARG A 7 -19.54 -9.11 -17.93
CA ARG A 7 -19.23 -9.32 -16.50
C ARG A 7 -17.93 -8.64 -16.06
N HIS A 8 -16.91 -8.63 -16.92
CA HIS A 8 -15.64 -7.96 -16.64
C HIS A 8 -15.79 -6.44 -16.68
N LEU A 9 -16.59 -5.91 -17.62
CA LEU A 9 -16.93 -4.49 -17.66
C LEU A 9 -17.75 -4.05 -16.43
N VAL A 10 -18.72 -4.86 -15.98
CA VAL A 10 -19.50 -4.56 -14.78
C VAL A 10 -18.62 -4.55 -13.53
N ALA A 11 -17.67 -5.48 -13.38
CA ALA A 11 -16.71 -5.46 -12.28
C ALA A 11 -15.69 -4.31 -12.37
N GLN A 12 -15.36 -3.84 -13.58
CA GLN A 12 -14.52 -2.65 -13.75
C GLN A 12 -15.25 -1.35 -13.41
N LEU A 13 -16.57 -1.31 -13.64
CA LEU A 13 -17.44 -0.17 -13.34
C LEU A 13 -18.01 -0.20 -11.92
N ASP A 14 -17.89 -1.32 -11.20
CA ASP A 14 -18.28 -1.40 -9.79
C ASP A 14 -17.27 -0.63 -8.94
N PRO A 15 -17.68 0.49 -8.33
CA PRO A 15 -16.80 1.27 -7.46
C PRO A 15 -16.40 0.51 -6.19
N ALA A 16 -17.05 -0.60 -5.85
CA ALA A 16 -16.70 -1.45 -4.72
C ALA A 16 -15.77 -2.63 -5.08
N ALA A 17 -15.53 -2.89 -6.36
CA ALA A 17 -14.70 -4.04 -6.76
C ALA A 17 -13.22 -3.81 -6.46
N SER A 18 -12.52 -4.84 -6.01
CA SER A 18 -11.06 -4.80 -5.84
C SER A 18 -10.33 -4.68 -7.18
N ILE A 19 -9.16 -4.03 -7.19
CA ILE A 19 -8.28 -3.88 -8.36
C ILE A 19 -6.99 -4.63 -8.09
N ALA A 20 -6.60 -5.53 -8.99
CA ALA A 20 -5.28 -6.14 -8.95
C ALA A 20 -4.27 -5.28 -9.73
N VAL A 21 -3.09 -5.09 -9.14
CA VAL A 21 -1.95 -4.41 -9.76
C VAL A 21 -0.71 -5.30 -9.65
N SER A 22 0.05 -5.37 -10.74
CA SER A 22 1.19 -6.29 -10.85
C SER A 22 2.40 -5.65 -11.55
N ALA A 23 2.44 -4.34 -11.61
CA ALA A 23 3.48 -3.56 -12.27
C ALA A 23 3.47 -2.14 -11.72
N THR A 24 4.62 -1.47 -11.83
CA THR A 24 4.77 -0.05 -11.50
C THR A 24 3.68 0.79 -12.17
N ALA A 25 3.02 1.65 -11.40
CA ALA A 25 1.92 2.47 -11.89
C ALA A 25 1.76 3.77 -11.08
N THR A 26 1.29 4.83 -11.74
CA THR A 26 0.75 6.00 -11.06
C THR A 26 -0.73 5.78 -10.78
N LEU A 27 -1.12 5.93 -9.53
CA LEU A 27 -2.50 5.81 -9.10
C LEU A 27 -3.25 7.10 -9.42
N THR A 28 -4.55 6.96 -9.64
CA THR A 28 -5.46 8.07 -9.97
C THR A 28 -6.74 7.91 -9.18
N ALA A 29 -7.37 9.05 -8.84
CA ALA A 29 -8.59 9.04 -8.06
C ALA A 29 -9.74 8.33 -8.79
N GLU A 30 -9.87 8.56 -10.11
CA GLU A 30 -10.97 8.03 -10.93
C GLU A 30 -10.97 6.51 -10.98
N ARG A 31 -9.79 5.90 -10.92
CA ARG A 31 -9.64 4.45 -11.06
C ARG A 31 -9.47 3.75 -9.72
N HIS A 32 -8.76 4.35 -8.76
CA HIS A 32 -8.24 3.62 -7.59
C HIS A 32 -8.76 4.12 -6.25
N ALA A 33 -9.27 5.36 -6.16
CA ALA A 33 -9.73 5.88 -4.88
C ALA A 33 -10.88 5.04 -4.31
N ASN A 34 -10.84 4.84 -2.99
CA ASN A 34 -11.84 4.16 -2.18
C ASN A 34 -12.07 2.68 -2.56
N ARG A 35 -11.07 2.06 -3.20
CA ARG A 35 -11.08 0.65 -3.62
C ARG A 35 -9.97 -0.13 -2.94
N LEU A 36 -10.18 -1.44 -2.80
CA LEU A 36 -9.15 -2.37 -2.36
C LEU A 36 -8.20 -2.68 -3.53
N ILE A 37 -6.93 -2.37 -3.37
CA ILE A 37 -5.85 -2.60 -4.32
C ILE A 37 -5.08 -3.85 -3.88
N LEU A 38 -5.12 -4.89 -4.70
CA LEU A 38 -4.43 -6.16 -4.47
C LEU A 38 -3.04 -6.09 -5.13
N LEU A 39 -2.00 -6.17 -4.32
CA LEU A 39 -0.62 -6.17 -4.79
C LEU A 39 -0.22 -7.59 -5.19
N GLN A 40 0.15 -7.74 -6.46
CA GLN A 40 0.57 -9.01 -7.04
C GLN A 40 2.00 -8.91 -7.57
N SER A 41 2.84 -9.87 -7.20
CA SER A 41 4.22 -9.91 -7.60
C SER A 41 4.29 -10.36 -9.06
N ASN A 42 5.16 -9.71 -9.82
CA ASN A 42 5.53 -10.12 -11.19
C ASN A 42 6.88 -10.85 -11.23
N GLY A 43 7.44 -11.19 -10.07
CA GLY A 43 8.75 -11.84 -9.93
C GLY A 43 9.64 -11.12 -8.91
N ASN A 44 10.91 -10.91 -9.27
CA ASN A 44 11.94 -10.39 -8.36
C ASN A 44 12.27 -8.92 -8.65
N THR A 45 11.33 -8.16 -9.18
CA THR A 45 11.52 -6.74 -9.50
C THR A 45 10.71 -5.86 -8.55
N ALA A 46 11.30 -4.74 -8.14
CA ALA A 46 10.59 -3.73 -7.37
C ALA A 46 9.43 -3.16 -8.20
N GLN A 47 8.26 -3.00 -7.57
CA GLN A 47 7.08 -2.39 -8.17
C GLN A 47 6.74 -1.12 -7.41
N THR A 48 6.72 0.02 -8.11
CA THR A 48 6.45 1.31 -7.49
C THR A 48 5.05 1.81 -7.83
N TYR A 49 4.31 2.23 -6.80
CA TYR A 49 2.98 2.79 -6.91
C TYR A 49 3.01 4.24 -6.41
N THR A 50 2.83 5.19 -7.34
CA THR A 50 2.84 6.61 -7.01
C THR A 50 1.44 7.08 -6.67
N LEU A 51 1.25 7.61 -5.45
CA LEU A 51 0.01 8.25 -5.03
C LEU A 51 -0.19 9.58 -5.78
N PRO A 52 -1.44 10.01 -6.03
CA PRO A 52 -1.71 11.35 -6.53
C PRO A 52 -1.18 12.45 -5.60
N LEU A 53 -1.25 13.71 -6.01
CA LEU A 53 -1.00 14.83 -5.11
C LEU A 53 -2.05 14.87 -4.00
N ALA A 54 -1.61 15.03 -2.75
CA ALA A 54 -2.47 15.22 -1.59
C ALA A 54 -3.11 16.61 -1.63
N THR A 55 -4.44 16.65 -1.60
CA THR A 55 -5.23 17.89 -1.65
C THR A 55 -6.18 18.03 -0.47
N GLY A 56 -6.23 17.04 0.43
CA GLY A 56 -7.24 16.91 1.48
C GLY A 56 -8.57 16.37 0.98
N SER A 57 -8.58 15.59 -0.11
CA SER A 57 -9.81 15.07 -0.71
C SER A 57 -10.53 14.00 0.13
N GLY A 58 -9.85 13.38 1.10
CA GLY A 58 -10.35 12.24 1.85
C GLY A 58 -10.31 10.91 1.09
N ASN A 59 -9.76 10.89 -0.12
CA ASN A 59 -9.61 9.66 -0.91
C ASN A 59 -8.70 8.65 -0.23
N LYS A 60 -9.13 7.39 -0.21
CA LYS A 60 -8.41 6.28 0.42
C LYS A 60 -7.84 5.31 -0.59
N TYR A 61 -6.59 4.90 -0.40
CA TYR A 61 -5.90 3.90 -1.22
C TYR A 61 -5.53 2.75 -0.31
N LYS A 62 -6.35 1.71 -0.35
CA LYS A 62 -6.28 0.56 0.55
C LYS A 62 -5.54 -0.56 -0.15
N PHE A 63 -4.35 -0.94 0.31
CA PHE A 63 -3.53 -1.98 -0.29
C PHE A 63 -3.54 -3.26 0.53
N PHE A 64 -3.58 -4.39 -0.15
CA PHE A 64 -3.44 -5.71 0.44
C PHE A 64 -2.39 -6.51 -0.32
N VAL A 65 -1.41 -7.05 0.39
CA VAL A 65 -0.36 -7.90 -0.20
C VAL A 65 -0.96 -9.27 -0.46
N GLN A 66 -1.33 -9.54 -1.72
CA GLN A 66 -1.91 -10.81 -2.14
C GLN A 66 -0.84 -11.87 -2.44
N THR A 67 0.37 -11.42 -2.80
CA THR A 67 1.53 -12.28 -2.98
C THR A 67 2.79 -11.56 -2.52
N THR A 68 3.67 -12.22 -1.77
CA THR A 68 4.98 -11.68 -1.37
C THR A 68 5.80 -11.33 -2.61
N ASN A 69 6.47 -10.16 -2.61
CA ASN A 69 7.40 -9.76 -3.67
C ASN A 69 8.82 -9.87 -3.12
N THR A 70 9.59 -10.84 -3.62
CA THR A 70 10.95 -11.09 -3.13
C THR A 70 11.92 -9.92 -3.37
N SER A 71 11.54 -8.93 -4.18
CA SER A 71 12.15 -7.60 -4.19
C SER A 71 11.38 -6.67 -3.26
N SER A 72 10.46 -5.84 -3.76
CA SER A 72 9.68 -4.90 -2.93
C SER A 72 8.44 -4.36 -3.66
N TYR A 73 7.41 -4.01 -2.90
CA TYR A 73 6.42 -3.03 -3.28
C TYR A 73 6.79 -1.68 -2.65
N VAL A 74 6.83 -0.64 -3.47
CA VAL A 74 7.17 0.72 -3.03
C VAL A 74 5.97 1.60 -3.27
N ILE A 75 5.46 2.26 -2.24
CA ILE A 75 4.42 3.27 -2.34
C ILE A 75 5.10 4.61 -2.11
N THR A 76 4.99 5.51 -3.08
CA THR A 76 5.66 6.81 -3.03
C THR A 76 4.64 7.93 -3.21
N VAL A 77 4.83 9.02 -2.49
CA VAL A 77 4.02 10.23 -2.65
C VAL A 77 4.46 11.03 -3.88
N SER A 78 3.59 11.91 -4.36
CA SER A 78 3.93 12.84 -5.44
C SER A 78 4.49 14.15 -4.88
N GLY A 79 5.45 14.77 -5.58
CA GLY A 79 5.92 16.10 -5.23
C GLY A 79 6.65 16.16 -3.88
N SER A 80 6.18 17.03 -2.99
CA SER A 80 6.73 17.27 -1.65
C SER A 80 5.76 16.88 -0.54
N ASP A 81 4.79 16.02 -0.86
CA ASP A 81 3.85 15.51 0.14
C ASP A 81 4.60 14.65 1.17
N GLU A 82 4.02 14.46 2.35
CA GLU A 82 4.60 13.64 3.42
C GLU A 82 3.63 12.55 3.90
N LEU A 83 4.20 11.49 4.47
CA LEU A 83 3.49 10.41 5.13
C LEU A 83 3.45 10.67 6.63
N ASN A 84 2.24 10.69 7.21
CA ASN A 84 2.01 10.85 8.64
C ASN A 84 1.09 9.75 9.17
N GLY A 85 1.40 9.13 10.31
CA GLY A 85 0.53 8.12 10.93
C GLY A 85 1.30 7.01 11.61
N ASN A 86 0.74 5.80 11.60
CA ASN A 86 1.31 4.66 12.30
C ASN A 86 1.00 3.32 11.65
N LEU A 87 1.93 2.37 11.71
CA LEU A 87 1.67 0.96 11.40
C LEU A 87 1.95 0.09 12.60
N GLN A 88 1.25 -1.03 12.64
CA GLN A 88 1.52 -2.11 13.57
C GLN A 88 2.17 -3.26 12.80
N GLY A 89 3.36 -3.70 13.21
CA GLY A 89 3.92 -4.98 12.79
C GLY A 89 3.41 -6.11 13.67
N GLY A 90 3.16 -7.27 13.09
CA GLY A 90 3.06 -8.54 13.78
C GLY A 90 4.22 -9.43 13.36
N ASP A 91 4.86 -10.08 14.33
CA ASP A 91 5.95 -11.02 14.09
C ASP A 91 5.40 -12.45 13.99
N ASP A 92 5.50 -13.08 12.82
CA ASP A 92 5.08 -14.48 12.58
C ASP A 92 6.06 -15.50 13.19
N SER A 93 7.23 -15.04 13.67
CA SER A 93 8.22 -15.84 14.39
C SER A 93 8.14 -15.69 15.92
N ASP A 94 7.48 -14.65 16.44
CA ASP A 94 7.28 -14.41 17.88
C ASP A 94 5.94 -13.74 18.18
N GLU A 95 4.98 -14.54 18.68
CA GLU A 95 3.61 -14.13 18.98
C GLU A 95 3.50 -12.98 20.01
N ASN A 96 4.56 -12.69 20.77
CA ASN A 96 4.59 -11.60 21.75
C ASN A 96 5.26 -10.31 21.25
N THR A 97 5.80 -10.32 20.03
CA THR A 97 6.50 -9.18 19.44
C THR A 97 5.60 -8.48 18.42
N SER A 98 5.34 -7.20 18.65
CA SER A 98 4.47 -6.39 17.79
C SER A 98 5.02 -4.96 17.71
N PRO A 99 5.96 -4.69 16.78
CA PRO A 99 6.59 -3.38 16.67
C PRO A 99 5.61 -2.32 16.16
N GLY A 100 5.65 -1.13 16.72
CA GLY A 100 4.91 0.03 16.22
C GLY A 100 5.83 0.96 15.43
N TRP A 101 5.44 1.32 14.21
CA TRP A 101 6.18 2.24 13.35
C TRP A 101 5.42 3.54 13.24
N LEU A 102 6.01 4.66 13.66
CA LEU A 102 5.41 5.99 13.54
C LEU A 102 6.03 6.71 12.35
N ALA A 103 5.16 7.34 11.55
CA ALA A 103 5.56 8.36 10.58
C ALA A 103 5.13 9.71 11.14
N LEU A 104 6.09 10.49 11.64
CA LEU A 104 5.82 11.80 12.22
C LEU A 104 6.09 12.89 11.19
N ALA A 105 5.33 13.98 11.25
CA ALA A 105 5.49 15.11 10.34
C ALA A 105 6.91 15.74 10.34
N ALA A 106 7.69 15.52 11.41
CA ALA A 106 9.07 16.01 11.47
C ALA A 106 10.04 15.18 10.63
N ASP A 107 9.68 13.94 10.28
CA ASP A 107 10.56 13.00 9.59
C ASP A 107 10.55 13.20 8.07
N ASN A 108 9.52 13.88 7.53
CA ASN A 108 9.34 14.13 6.09
C ASN A 108 9.41 12.85 5.24
N PHE A 109 8.87 11.72 5.75
CA PHE A 109 8.86 10.47 4.99
C PHE A 109 8.04 10.63 3.71
N THR A 110 8.59 10.13 2.60
CA THR A 110 7.96 10.26 1.27
C THR A 110 7.67 8.90 0.65
N THR A 111 8.27 7.85 1.20
CA THR A 111 8.23 6.51 0.65
C THR A 111 7.90 5.51 1.74
N PHE A 112 7.12 4.50 1.34
CA PHE A 112 6.77 3.34 2.13
C PHE A 112 7.16 2.09 1.35
N THR A 113 7.95 1.19 1.94
CA THR A 113 8.45 -0.02 1.30
C THR A 113 7.99 -1.26 2.04
N THR A 114 7.54 -2.26 1.29
CA THR A 114 7.09 -3.55 1.80
C THR A 114 7.37 -4.65 0.78
N GLY A 115 6.87 -5.86 0.99
CA GLY A 115 6.97 -7.00 0.07
C GLY A 115 7.96 -8.06 0.50
N THR A 116 8.88 -7.75 1.42
CA THR A 116 9.84 -8.69 2.01
C THR A 116 9.41 -9.10 3.42
N VAL A 117 9.91 -10.25 3.90
CA VAL A 117 9.64 -10.76 5.25
C VAL A 117 9.95 -9.72 6.35
N ILE A 118 10.97 -8.88 6.17
CA ILE A 118 11.37 -7.88 7.18
C ILE A 118 10.52 -6.59 7.17
N GLN A 119 9.76 -6.32 6.11
CA GLN A 119 9.02 -5.04 5.91
C GLN A 119 7.55 -5.24 5.54
N GLY A 120 7.04 -6.48 5.59
CA GLY A 120 5.66 -6.82 5.29
C GLY A 120 5.53 -7.79 4.13
N GLU A 121 5.00 -8.97 4.38
CA GLU A 121 4.78 -10.00 3.36
C GLU A 121 3.28 -10.26 3.09
N LEU A 122 2.98 -11.39 2.46
CA LEU A 122 1.62 -11.89 2.25
C LEU A 122 0.72 -11.67 3.48
N GLY A 123 -0.46 -11.13 3.26
CA GLY A 123 -1.44 -10.86 4.32
C GLY A 123 -1.31 -9.47 4.96
N SER A 124 -0.21 -8.75 4.71
CA SER A 124 -0.08 -7.35 5.12
C SER A 124 -1.14 -6.47 4.46
N TRP A 125 -1.66 -5.52 5.23
CA TRP A 125 -2.68 -4.58 4.80
C TRP A 125 -2.37 -3.18 5.31
N PHE A 126 -2.46 -2.18 4.43
CA PHE A 126 -2.21 -0.79 4.79
C PHE A 126 -3.01 0.16 3.91
N GLU A 127 -3.27 1.36 4.40
CA GLU A 127 -4.11 2.37 3.75
C GLU A 127 -3.48 3.75 3.86
N PHE A 128 -3.55 4.47 2.74
CA PHE A 128 -3.15 5.87 2.61
C PHE A 128 -4.39 6.71 2.37
N THR A 129 -4.66 7.67 3.25
CA THR A 129 -5.79 8.61 3.15
C THR A 129 -5.27 10.00 2.86
N ASP A 130 -5.80 10.64 1.81
CA ASP A 130 -5.51 12.04 1.49
C ASP A 130 -6.14 12.93 2.56
N ALA A 131 -5.36 13.32 3.57
CA ALA A 131 -5.88 13.90 4.81
C ALA A 131 -5.89 15.44 4.79
N ALA A 132 -4.88 16.04 4.18
CA ALA A 132 -4.77 17.48 3.98
C ALA A 132 -3.88 17.76 2.76
N SER A 133 -3.83 19.02 2.32
CA SER A 133 -2.87 19.43 1.30
C SER A 133 -1.45 19.06 1.72
N GLY A 134 -0.75 18.28 0.91
CA GLY A 134 0.61 17.83 1.21
C GLY A 134 0.73 16.71 2.25
N VAL A 135 -0.37 16.15 2.78
CA VAL A 135 -0.32 15.17 3.87
C VAL A 135 -1.14 13.92 3.55
N TRP A 136 -0.46 12.79 3.55
CA TRP A 136 -1.06 11.46 3.50
C TRP A 136 -1.09 10.84 4.90
N PHE A 137 -2.29 10.53 5.39
CA PHE A 137 -2.44 9.73 6.59
C PHE A 137 -2.23 8.24 6.29
N VAL A 138 -1.33 7.57 7.01
CA VAL A 138 -1.00 6.15 6.82
C VAL A 138 -1.41 5.34 8.04
N HIS A 139 -2.09 4.21 7.81
CA HIS A 139 -2.34 3.21 8.85
C HIS A 139 -2.42 1.79 8.30
N GLY A 140 -2.14 0.79 9.15
CA GLY A 140 -2.24 -0.61 8.74
C GLY A 140 -1.57 -1.61 9.67
N ILE A 141 -1.55 -2.85 9.20
CA ILE A 141 -0.89 -3.99 9.84
C ILE A 141 0.08 -4.63 8.83
N LEU A 142 1.32 -4.83 9.25
CA LEU A 142 2.33 -5.56 8.50
C LEU A 142 2.56 -6.93 9.13
N VAL A 143 2.59 -7.96 8.30
CA VAL A 143 3.05 -9.30 8.68
C VAL A 143 4.54 -9.32 8.41
N GLN A 144 5.34 -9.33 9.47
CA GLN A 144 6.80 -9.33 9.39
C GLN A 144 7.34 -10.60 10.04
N SER A 145 8.55 -11.02 9.65
CA SER A 145 9.23 -12.15 10.25
C SER A 145 10.74 -12.04 10.01
N GLY A 146 11.52 -12.82 10.77
CA GLY A 146 12.97 -12.93 10.60
C GLY A 146 13.79 -12.23 11.68
N ASN A 147 13.18 -11.85 12.80
CA ASN A 147 13.82 -11.27 14.00
C ASN A 147 14.66 -10.02 13.69
N SER A 148 14.30 -9.28 12.65
CA SER A 148 15.02 -8.12 12.15
C SER A 148 14.06 -7.17 11.43
N GLU A 149 12.93 -6.90 12.07
CA GLU A 149 11.86 -6.07 11.56
C GLU A 149 12.38 -4.64 11.39
N VAL A 150 12.14 -4.06 10.22
CA VAL A 150 12.60 -2.71 9.89
C VAL A 150 11.39 -1.83 9.66
N THR A 151 11.53 -0.54 9.98
CA THR A 151 10.56 0.47 9.59
C THR A 151 10.36 0.45 8.06
N PRO A 152 9.12 0.46 7.58
CA PRO A 152 8.85 0.54 6.15
C PRO A 152 8.96 1.97 5.61
N PHE A 153 9.10 2.98 6.48
CA PHE A 153 9.13 4.40 6.09
C PHE A 153 10.54 4.88 5.75
N SER A 154 10.64 5.69 4.68
CA SER A 154 11.88 6.34 4.23
C SER A 154 11.63 7.68 3.54
#